data_AF-A0A9X0CJC4-F1
#
_entry.id   AF-A0A9X0CJC4-F1
#
_cell.length_a   1.000
_cell.length_b   1.000
_cell.length_c   1.000
_cell.angle_alpha   90.00
_cell.angle_beta   90.00
_cell.angle_gamma   90.00
#
_symmetry.space_group_name_H-M   'P 1'
#
loop_
_entity.id
_entity.type
_entity.pdbx_description
1 polymer ?
#
loop_
_entity_poly.entity_id
_entity_poly.type
_entity_poly.pdbx_seq_one_letter_code
_entity_poly.pdbx_strand_id
1 'polypeptide(L)'
;MLKRRKLTVVQMALLKRRKLTVVQLAVLKRRKLTVCSIVKELSKNVDQSHQFFIVTRREAPLQRVLTIWRREVSRNPSSVNGTLRVNFMGERGIDSEALSREFLTDTITDIGSGTFHIQNGTIDEAHMEEIVNSVIITIVTKRVVFLKEFMEGLKLFGVAEAIRRYPCACKSLFTRDSQSLHIIDANYLVSVLRPEYSPKGSTRQLVEESMMDSFQDFVYSLEDDNTISGFSEAMAWNEDQGVSSVDDPEPAEQFFYR
;
A
#
# COMPACT_ATOMS: atom_id res chain seq x y z
N MET A 1 8.83 63.48 22.60
CA MET A 1 8.87 63.00 21.20
C MET A 1 9.60 61.66 21.14
N LEU A 2 8.90 60.58 20.79
CA LEU A 2 9.45 59.22 20.76
C LEU A 2 10.16 58.97 19.41
N LYS A 3 11.51 58.91 19.40
CA LYS A 3 12.30 58.61 18.20
C LYS A 3 12.06 57.16 17.77
N ARG A 4 11.27 56.94 16.71
CA ARG A 4 11.15 55.64 16.04
C ARG A 4 12.49 55.29 15.38
N ARG A 5 13.25 54.37 15.98
CA ARG A 5 14.46 53.80 15.36
C ARG A 5 14.05 52.84 14.24
N LYS A 6 14.48 53.10 13.01
CA LYS A 6 14.30 52.18 11.86
C LYS A 6 15.23 50.97 12.06
N LEU A 7 14.65 49.78 12.18
CA LEU A 7 15.39 48.51 12.24
C LEU A 7 15.89 48.14 10.84
N THR A 8 17.13 47.66 10.74
CA THR A 8 17.68 47.18 9.47
C THR A 8 17.10 45.82 9.09
N VAL A 9 17.17 45.45 7.81
CA VAL A 9 16.66 44.17 7.29
C VAL A 9 17.28 42.97 8.03
N VAL A 10 18.56 43.07 8.40
CA VAL A 10 19.27 42.05 9.19
C VAL A 10 18.72 41.96 10.62
N GLN A 11 18.41 43.09 11.25
CA GLN A 11 17.77 43.12 12.58
C GLN A 11 16.34 42.59 12.54
N MET A 12 15.60 42.86 11.46
CA MET A 12 14.27 42.28 11.22
C MET A 12 14.33 40.77 11.00
N ALA A 13 15.33 40.27 10.26
CA ALA A 13 15.56 38.84 10.05
C ALA A 13 15.96 38.11 11.34
N LEU A 14 16.80 38.73 12.18
CA LEU A 14 17.18 38.21 13.50
C LEU A 14 16.00 38.22 14.49
N LEU A 15 15.16 39.26 14.48
CA LEU A 15 13.91 39.28 15.27
C LEU A 15 12.92 38.21 14.80
N LYS A 16 12.82 37.99 13.49
CA LYS A 16 11.97 36.94 12.89
C LYS A 16 12.48 35.54 13.26
N ARG A 17 13.80 35.33 13.33
CA ARG A 17 14.43 34.09 13.84
C ARG A 17 14.25 33.88 15.35
N ARG A 18 14.23 34.96 16.15
CA ARG A 18 14.02 34.90 17.62
C ARG A 18 12.56 34.72 18.06
N LYS A 19 11.59 35.01 17.18
CA LYS A 19 10.14 34.86 17.47
C LYS A 19 9.53 33.52 17.05
N LEU A 20 10.33 32.54 16.68
CA LEU A 20 9.79 31.20 16.43
C LEU A 20 9.41 30.53 17.75
N THR A 21 8.13 30.28 17.92
CA THR A 21 7.61 29.45 19.03
C THR A 21 8.10 28.01 18.86
N VAL A 22 8.12 27.24 19.95
CA VAL A 22 8.48 25.81 19.94
C VAL A 22 7.68 25.03 18.89
N VAL A 23 6.44 25.43 18.61
CA VAL A 23 5.58 24.87 17.56
C VAL A 23 6.09 25.20 16.15
N GLN A 24 6.49 26.45 15.88
CA GLN A 24 7.06 26.82 14.58
C GLN A 24 8.46 26.21 14.38
N LEU A 25 9.25 26.08 15.45
CA LEU A 25 10.52 25.35 15.46
C LEU A 25 10.31 23.84 15.26
N ALA A 26 9.22 23.26 15.75
CA ALA A 26 8.82 21.87 15.49
C ALA A 26 8.29 21.66 14.06
N VAL A 27 7.57 22.63 13.51
CA VAL A 27 7.12 22.65 12.10
C VAL A 27 8.33 22.79 11.15
N LEU A 28 9.33 23.62 11.49
CA LEU A 28 10.60 23.73 10.74
C LEU A 28 11.60 22.60 11.02
N LYS A 29 11.49 21.90 12.17
CA LYS A 29 12.23 20.66 12.48
C LYS A 29 11.53 19.40 12.01
N ARG A 30 10.41 19.47 11.28
CA ARG A 30 10.00 18.37 10.41
C ARG A 30 11.05 18.26 9.30
N ARG A 31 12.21 17.68 9.65
CA ARG A 31 13.07 17.00 8.69
C ARG A 31 12.11 16.11 7.92
N LYS A 32 11.88 16.40 6.64
CA LYS A 32 11.30 15.40 5.74
C LYS A 32 12.23 14.20 5.87
N LEU A 33 11.84 13.20 6.66
CA LEU A 33 12.57 11.96 6.73
C LEU A 33 12.49 11.37 5.33
N THR A 34 13.64 11.24 4.71
CA THR A 34 13.76 10.62 3.40
C THR A 34 13.62 9.12 3.55
N VAL A 35 13.17 8.46 2.50
CA VAL A 35 13.17 6.99 2.36
C VAL A 35 14.52 6.39 2.81
N CYS A 36 15.63 6.98 2.33
CA CYS A 36 16.98 6.57 2.70
C CYS A 36 17.25 6.63 4.21
N SER A 37 16.68 7.60 4.93
CA SER A 37 16.83 7.70 6.38
C SER A 37 16.10 6.58 7.12
N ILE A 38 14.93 6.17 6.63
CA ILE A 38 14.16 5.06 7.18
C ILE A 38 14.88 3.73 6.93
N VAL A 39 15.38 3.50 5.72
CA VAL A 39 16.16 2.29 5.39
C VAL A 39 17.41 2.18 6.26
N LYS A 40 18.13 3.30 6.46
CA LYS A 40 19.31 3.34 7.36
C LYS A 40 18.99 3.05 8.82
N GLU A 41 17.76 3.34 9.26
CA GLU A 41 17.34 3.00 10.62
C GLU A 41 16.99 1.51 10.71
N LEU A 42 16.22 0.99 9.75
CA LEU A 42 15.85 -0.42 9.69
C LEU A 42 17.07 -1.33 9.54
N SER A 43 18.10 -0.91 8.79
CA SER A 43 19.32 -1.69 8.60
C SER A 43 20.10 -1.92 9.90
N LYS A 44 19.89 -1.09 10.93
CA LYS A 44 20.53 -1.29 12.25
C LYS A 44 19.95 -2.47 13.01
N ASN A 45 18.74 -2.90 12.66
CA ASN A 45 18.08 -4.05 13.28
C ASN A 45 18.55 -5.38 12.69
N VAL A 46 19.32 -5.36 11.59
CA VAL A 46 19.82 -6.57 10.93
C VAL A 46 21.02 -7.10 11.70
N ASP A 47 20.91 -8.35 12.14
CA ASP A 47 22.00 -9.07 12.79
C ASP A 47 22.92 -9.71 11.76
N GLN A 48 24.11 -9.14 11.58
CA GLN A 48 25.10 -9.65 10.65
C GLN A 48 25.78 -10.94 11.12
N SER A 49 25.63 -11.31 12.39
CA SER A 49 26.23 -12.52 12.97
C SER A 49 25.42 -13.79 12.70
N HIS A 50 24.16 -13.64 12.33
CA HIS A 50 23.23 -14.75 12.10
C HIS A 50 22.68 -14.73 10.67
N GLN A 51 22.37 -15.93 10.18
CA GLN A 51 21.73 -16.12 8.88
C GLN A 51 20.36 -16.74 9.09
N PHE A 52 19.35 -16.16 8.43
CA PHE A 52 18.04 -16.78 8.29
C PHE A 52 18.09 -17.67 7.05
N PHE A 53 18.38 -18.96 7.25
CA PHE A 53 18.69 -19.87 6.14
C PHE A 53 17.49 -20.74 5.75
N ILE A 54 17.05 -20.58 4.50
CA ILE A 54 15.94 -21.35 3.93
C ILE A 54 16.45 -22.25 2.80
N VAL A 55 16.02 -23.51 2.83
CA VAL A 55 16.22 -24.45 1.72
C VAL A 55 14.84 -24.87 1.21
N THR A 56 14.60 -24.68 -0.09
CA THR A 56 13.34 -25.07 -0.75
C THR A 56 13.62 -25.60 -2.16
N ARG A 57 12.61 -26.09 -2.86
CA ARG A 57 12.69 -26.36 -4.30
C ARG A 57 12.07 -25.20 -5.08
N ARG A 58 12.44 -25.03 -6.35
CA ARG A 58 11.72 -24.13 -7.25
C ARG A 58 10.24 -24.52 -7.34
N GLU A 59 9.38 -23.53 -7.50
CA GLU A 59 7.92 -23.73 -7.65
C GLU A 59 7.28 -24.52 -6.49
N ALA A 60 7.87 -24.45 -5.29
CA ALA A 60 7.25 -25.03 -4.12
C ALA A 60 5.92 -24.29 -3.83
N PRO A 61 4.80 -25.01 -3.58
CA PRO A 61 3.54 -24.36 -3.26
C PRO A 61 3.70 -23.42 -2.05
N LEU A 62 3.03 -22.26 -2.08
CA LEU A 62 3.13 -21.25 -1.02
C LEU A 62 2.99 -21.83 0.39
N GLN A 63 2.03 -22.73 0.62
CA GLN A 63 1.84 -23.38 1.92
C GLN A 63 3.09 -24.13 2.42
N ARG A 64 3.84 -24.74 1.51
CA ARG A 64 5.11 -25.40 1.83
C ARG A 64 6.17 -24.36 2.20
N VAL A 65 6.28 -23.27 1.44
CA VAL A 65 7.22 -22.18 1.71
C VAL A 65 6.95 -21.56 3.09
N LEU A 66 5.70 -21.24 3.39
CA LEU A 66 5.28 -20.70 4.69
C LEU A 66 5.55 -21.67 5.85
N THR A 67 5.37 -22.97 5.61
CA THR A 67 5.68 -24.01 6.61
C THR A 67 7.18 -24.05 6.91
N ILE A 68 8.04 -23.95 5.88
CA ILE A 68 9.49 -23.91 6.06
C ILE A 68 9.88 -22.65 6.83
N TRP A 69 9.36 -21.49 6.43
CA TRP A 69 9.61 -20.22 7.10
C TRP A 69 9.24 -20.28 8.59
N ARG A 70 8.02 -20.75 8.91
CA ARG A 70 7.55 -20.85 10.31
C ARG A 70 8.42 -21.80 11.14
N ARG A 71 8.90 -22.90 10.54
CA ARG A 71 9.80 -23.84 11.22
C ARG A 71 11.15 -23.21 11.51
N GLU A 72 11.69 -22.41 10.59
CA GLU A 72 12.98 -21.74 10.80
C GLU A 72 12.89 -20.69 11.93
N VAL A 73 11.82 -19.88 11.93
CA VAL A 73 11.53 -18.94 13.03
C VAL A 73 11.41 -19.66 14.38
N SER A 74 10.72 -20.80 14.40
CA SER A 74 10.51 -21.57 15.63
C SER A 74 11.78 -22.25 16.14
N ARG A 75 12.62 -22.74 15.22
CA ARG A 75 13.86 -23.47 15.54
C ARG A 75 14.98 -22.52 15.96
N ASN A 76 15.10 -21.38 15.28
CA ASN A 76 16.18 -20.42 15.46
C ASN A 76 15.62 -18.98 15.64
N PRO A 77 14.99 -18.66 16.79
CA PRO A 77 14.38 -17.33 16.97
C PRO A 77 15.38 -16.17 16.88
N SER A 78 16.64 -16.40 17.21
CA SER A 78 17.71 -15.40 17.08
C SER A 78 18.10 -15.09 15.64
N SER A 79 17.78 -15.96 14.66
CA SER A 79 18.13 -15.75 13.26
C SER A 79 17.11 -14.92 12.49
N VAL A 80 15.94 -14.60 13.08
CA VAL A 80 14.83 -13.90 12.38
C VAL A 80 15.26 -12.56 11.80
N ASN A 81 16.14 -11.83 12.49
CA ASN A 81 16.70 -10.56 12.01
C ASN A 81 18.04 -10.73 11.30
N GLY A 82 18.47 -11.96 11.06
CA GLY A 82 19.70 -12.29 10.35
C GLY A 82 19.59 -12.06 8.84
N THR A 83 20.71 -12.14 8.15
CA THR A 83 20.73 -12.03 6.68
C THR A 83 20.02 -13.24 6.06
N LEU A 84 19.00 -12.97 5.22
CA LEU A 84 18.27 -14.01 4.50
C LEU A 84 19.19 -14.69 3.48
N ARG A 85 19.29 -16.01 3.58
CA ARG A 85 20.00 -16.83 2.62
C ARG A 85 19.11 -17.95 2.13
N VAL A 86 18.94 -18.03 0.82
CA VAL A 86 18.10 -19.05 0.18
C VAL A 86 18.96 -20.01 -0.63
N ASN A 87 18.64 -21.30 -0.57
CA ASN A 87 19.19 -22.31 -1.45
C ASN A 87 18.09 -23.15 -2.08
N PHE A 88 18.14 -23.32 -3.41
CA PHE A 88 17.26 -24.24 -4.11
C PHE A 88 17.87 -25.63 -4.15
N MET A 89 17.07 -26.64 -3.78
CA MET A 89 17.52 -28.04 -3.76
C MET A 89 18.03 -28.48 -5.13
N GLY A 90 19.24 -29.04 -5.16
CA GLY A 90 19.87 -29.52 -6.39
C GLY A 90 20.67 -28.47 -7.16
N GLU A 91 20.68 -27.22 -6.70
CA GLU A 91 21.41 -26.13 -7.34
C GLU A 91 22.69 -25.79 -6.58
N ARG A 92 23.76 -25.48 -7.32
CA ARG A 92 24.95 -24.86 -6.72
C ARG A 92 24.65 -23.37 -6.58
N GLY A 93 24.51 -22.89 -5.34
CA GLY A 93 24.24 -21.48 -5.06
C GLY A 93 25.41 -20.61 -5.48
N ILE A 94 25.29 -19.93 -6.63
CA ILE A 94 26.32 -19.04 -7.18
C ILE A 94 26.19 -17.63 -6.59
N ASP A 95 24.96 -17.16 -6.35
CA ASP A 95 24.70 -15.83 -5.80
C ASP A 95 23.50 -15.89 -4.83
N SER A 96 23.79 -15.95 -3.53
CA SER A 96 22.76 -16.05 -2.48
C SER A 96 21.83 -14.83 -2.44
N GLU A 97 22.30 -13.64 -2.87
CA GLU A 97 21.47 -12.44 -2.89
C GLU A 97 20.47 -12.49 -4.05
N ALA A 98 20.92 -12.90 -5.23
CA ALA A 98 20.04 -13.12 -6.37
C ALA A 98 18.97 -14.18 -6.07
N LEU A 99 19.35 -15.29 -5.43
CA LEU A 99 18.43 -16.35 -5.04
C LEU A 99 17.42 -15.88 -3.98
N SER A 100 17.86 -15.10 -2.98
CA SER A 100 16.95 -14.52 -1.99
C SER A 100 15.96 -13.54 -2.63
N ARG A 101 16.41 -12.73 -3.60
CA ARG A 101 15.56 -11.78 -4.33
C ARG A 101 14.52 -12.49 -5.18
N GLU A 102 14.92 -13.53 -5.91
CA GLU A 102 14.01 -14.36 -6.71
C GLU A 102 12.95 -15.00 -5.80
N PHE A 103 13.39 -15.68 -4.74
CA PHE A 103 12.52 -16.33 -3.77
C PHE A 103 11.48 -15.38 -3.17
N LEU A 104 11.89 -14.16 -2.77
CA LEU A 104 10.96 -13.15 -2.24
C LEU A 104 9.97 -12.67 -3.30
N THR A 105 10.42 -12.50 -4.55
CA THR A 105 9.57 -12.06 -5.66
C THR A 105 8.46 -13.06 -5.94
N ASP A 106 8.81 -14.34 -6.04
CA ASP A 106 7.84 -15.42 -6.27
C ASP A 106 6.87 -15.55 -5.09
N THR A 107 7.40 -15.57 -3.87
CA THR A 107 6.58 -15.73 -2.65
C THR A 107 5.57 -14.59 -2.47
N ILE A 108 5.98 -13.33 -2.73
CA ILE A 108 5.07 -12.18 -2.65
C ILE A 108 3.97 -12.28 -3.71
N THR A 109 4.32 -12.73 -4.92
CA THR A 109 3.36 -12.92 -6.01
C THR A 109 2.33 -13.99 -5.66
N ASP A 110 2.77 -15.13 -5.11
CA ASP A 110 1.90 -16.21 -4.67
C ASP A 110 0.97 -15.78 -3.53
N ILE A 111 1.48 -15.02 -2.55
CA ILE A 111 0.68 -14.46 -1.45
C ILE A 111 -0.39 -13.52 -2.00
N GLY A 112 -0.02 -12.63 -2.93
CA GLY A 112 -0.93 -11.69 -3.57
C GLY A 112 -2.07 -12.40 -4.30
N SER A 113 -1.73 -13.43 -5.08
CA SER A 113 -2.71 -14.22 -5.82
C SER A 113 -3.71 -14.91 -4.89
N GLY A 114 -3.25 -15.57 -3.81
CA GLY A 114 -4.13 -16.35 -2.93
C GLY A 114 -4.94 -15.56 -1.90
N THR A 115 -4.58 -14.30 -1.61
CA THR A 115 -5.19 -13.52 -0.50
C THR A 115 -6.26 -12.54 -0.99
N PHE A 116 -6.18 -12.08 -2.24
CA PHE A 116 -7.04 -11.02 -2.80
C PHE A 116 -7.94 -11.53 -3.93
N HIS A 117 -8.73 -12.58 -3.65
CA HIS A 117 -9.77 -13.03 -4.57
C HIS A 117 -11.07 -12.24 -4.36
N ILE A 118 -11.58 -11.62 -5.43
CA ILE A 118 -12.93 -11.07 -5.48
C ILE A 118 -13.86 -12.22 -5.92
N GLN A 119 -14.90 -12.50 -5.12
CA GLN A 119 -15.89 -13.51 -5.47
C GLN A 119 -16.79 -13.01 -6.60
N ASN A 120 -16.79 -13.71 -7.73
CA ASN A 120 -17.72 -13.46 -8.84
C ASN A 120 -19.01 -14.25 -8.59
N GLY A 121 -19.99 -13.63 -7.92
CA GLY A 121 -21.36 -14.12 -7.82
C GLY A 121 -22.24 -13.57 -8.95
N THR A 122 -23.37 -14.21 -9.22
CA THR A 122 -24.41 -13.69 -10.12
C THR A 122 -25.01 -12.41 -9.54
N ILE A 123 -24.90 -11.32 -10.29
CA ILE A 123 -25.38 -10.00 -9.92
C ILE A 123 -26.83 -9.88 -10.39
N ASP A 124 -27.78 -9.75 -9.46
CA ASP A 124 -29.15 -9.37 -9.76
C ASP A 124 -29.52 -8.02 -9.12
N GLU A 125 -30.49 -7.33 -9.73
CA GLU A 125 -30.86 -5.95 -9.36
C GLU A 125 -31.66 -5.90 -8.04
N ALA A 126 -32.25 -7.03 -7.63
CA ALA A 126 -33.08 -7.12 -6.43
C ALA A 126 -32.26 -7.13 -5.12
N HIS A 127 -31.01 -7.60 -5.17
CA HIS A 127 -30.16 -7.77 -3.98
C HIS A 127 -28.87 -6.94 -4.05
N MET A 128 -28.78 -5.96 -4.95
CA MET A 128 -27.55 -5.18 -5.18
C MET A 128 -27.00 -4.54 -3.90
N GLU A 129 -27.85 -3.92 -3.07
CA GLU A 129 -27.45 -3.29 -1.81
C GLU A 129 -26.99 -4.30 -0.75
N GLU A 130 -27.63 -5.46 -0.67
CA GLU A 130 -27.25 -6.52 0.27
C GLU A 130 -25.94 -7.20 -0.18
N ILE A 131 -25.76 -7.38 -1.49
CA ILE A 131 -24.51 -7.86 -2.09
C ILE A 131 -23.40 -6.86 -1.84
N VAL A 132 -23.61 -5.57 -2.11
CA VAL A 132 -22.62 -4.50 -1.88
C VAL A 132 -22.26 -4.43 -0.41
N ASN A 133 -23.23 -4.41 0.51
CA ASN A 133 -22.97 -4.38 1.94
C ASN A 133 -22.28 -5.66 2.43
N SER A 134 -22.69 -6.82 1.97
CA SER A 134 -22.03 -8.10 2.29
C SER A 134 -20.59 -8.14 1.77
N VAL A 135 -20.34 -7.61 0.57
CA VAL A 135 -19.01 -7.47 -0.03
C VAL A 135 -18.17 -6.48 0.77
N ILE A 136 -18.70 -5.30 1.11
CA ILE A 136 -18.02 -4.30 1.94
C ILE A 136 -17.68 -4.88 3.31
N ILE A 137 -18.66 -5.46 4.02
CA ILE A 137 -18.45 -6.06 5.34
C ILE A 137 -17.43 -7.19 5.26
N THR A 138 -17.53 -8.07 4.27
CA THR A 138 -16.61 -9.20 4.08
C THR A 138 -15.20 -8.70 3.76
N ILE A 139 -15.06 -7.72 2.86
CA ILE A 139 -13.78 -7.13 2.48
C ILE A 139 -13.17 -6.39 3.67
N VAL A 140 -13.90 -5.50 4.32
CA VAL A 140 -13.41 -4.68 5.43
C VAL A 140 -13.07 -5.55 6.64
N THR A 141 -13.96 -6.45 7.06
CA THR A 141 -13.75 -7.30 8.24
C THR A 141 -12.59 -8.27 8.03
N LYS A 142 -12.52 -8.95 6.87
CA LYS A 142 -11.39 -9.85 6.57
C LYS A 142 -10.08 -9.07 6.42
N ARG A 143 -10.09 -7.92 5.73
CA ARG A 143 -8.89 -7.07 5.58
C ARG A 143 -8.38 -6.60 6.92
N VAL A 144 -9.24 -6.15 7.84
CA VAL A 144 -8.80 -5.70 9.17
C VAL A 144 -8.08 -6.82 9.93
N VAL A 145 -8.63 -8.04 9.91
CA VAL A 145 -7.99 -9.20 10.55
C VAL A 145 -6.65 -9.53 9.90
N PHE A 146 -6.58 -9.59 8.57
CA PHE A 146 -5.33 -9.86 7.85
C PHE A 146 -4.27 -8.78 8.09
N LEU A 147 -4.67 -7.50 8.04
CA LEU A 147 -3.76 -6.38 8.28
C LEU A 147 -3.24 -6.37 9.71
N LYS A 148 -4.05 -6.79 10.69
CA LYS A 148 -3.60 -6.93 12.07
C LYS A 148 -2.51 -7.99 12.19
N GLU A 149 -2.75 -9.19 11.69
CA GLU A 149 -1.76 -10.29 11.72
C GLU A 149 -0.51 -9.94 10.90
N PHE A 150 -0.68 -9.27 9.77
CA PHE A 150 0.43 -8.76 8.95
C PHE A 150 1.29 -7.75 9.72
N MET A 151 0.65 -6.81 10.43
CA MET A 151 1.34 -5.85 11.29
C MET A 151 2.04 -6.52 12.47
N GLU A 152 1.49 -7.60 13.05
CA GLU A 152 2.19 -8.40 14.07
C GLU A 152 3.45 -9.05 13.50
N GLY A 153 3.37 -9.64 12.29
CA GLY A 153 4.55 -10.17 11.60
C GLY A 153 5.63 -9.11 11.36
N LEU A 154 5.24 -7.91 10.92
CA LEU A 154 6.16 -6.80 10.70
C LEU A 154 6.79 -6.23 11.97
N LYS A 155 6.20 -6.46 13.16
CA LYS A 155 6.83 -6.06 14.43
C LYS A 155 8.10 -6.87 14.70
N LEU A 156 8.15 -8.13 14.29
CA LEU A 156 9.31 -8.99 14.49
C LEU A 156 10.57 -8.41 13.83
N PHE A 157 10.40 -7.72 12.71
CA PHE A 157 11.48 -7.08 11.93
C PHE A 157 11.69 -5.59 12.28
N GLY A 158 10.94 -5.05 13.26
CA GLY A 158 10.98 -3.62 13.62
C GLY A 158 10.37 -2.67 12.57
N VAL A 159 9.75 -3.22 11.51
CA VAL A 159 9.18 -2.45 10.39
C VAL A 159 7.83 -1.82 10.75
N ALA A 160 7.03 -2.49 11.59
CA ALA A 160 5.70 -2.03 11.97
C ALA A 160 5.70 -0.63 12.59
N GLU A 161 6.69 -0.32 13.42
CA GLU A 161 6.80 1.00 14.06
C GLU A 161 7.19 2.08 13.05
N ALA A 162 8.08 1.77 12.11
CA ALA A 162 8.45 2.69 11.03
C ALA A 162 7.23 3.05 10.15
N ILE A 163 6.39 2.06 9.81
CA ILE A 163 5.17 2.28 9.02
C ILE A 163 4.18 3.18 9.77
N ARG A 164 3.95 2.93 11.07
CA ARG A 164 3.03 3.78 11.87
C ARG A 164 3.54 5.21 11.99
N ARG A 165 4.85 5.38 12.17
CA ARG A 165 5.46 6.69 12.41
C ARG A 165 5.66 7.50 11.14
N TYR A 166 5.89 6.84 10.01
CA TYR A 166 6.23 7.48 8.72
C TYR A 166 5.46 6.88 7.53
N PRO A 167 4.11 6.84 7.56
CA PRO A 167 3.31 6.11 6.57
C PRO A 167 3.57 6.56 5.12
N CYS A 168 3.64 7.86 4.87
CA CYS A 168 3.88 8.39 3.52
C CYS A 168 5.27 8.02 2.97
N ALA A 169 6.30 8.00 3.82
CA ALA A 169 7.67 7.66 3.41
C ALA A 169 7.90 6.15 3.35
N CYS A 170 7.12 5.36 4.10
CA CYS A 170 7.08 3.91 3.96
C CYS A 170 6.27 3.47 2.74
N LYS A 171 5.26 4.23 2.30
CA LYS A 171 4.49 3.93 1.09
C LYS A 171 5.41 3.75 -0.13
N SER A 172 6.33 4.69 -0.35
CA SER A 172 7.34 4.63 -1.41
C SER A 172 8.36 3.47 -1.30
N LEU A 173 8.46 2.81 -0.13
CA LEU A 173 9.32 1.62 0.04
C LEU A 173 8.67 0.34 -0.46
N PHE A 174 7.34 0.25 -0.36
CA PHE A 174 6.57 -0.96 -0.68
C PHE A 174 5.79 -0.83 -1.98
N THR A 175 5.64 0.39 -2.49
CA THR A 175 5.03 0.67 -3.78
C THR A 175 6.08 1.33 -4.67
N ARG A 176 6.10 1.01 -5.96
CA ARG A 176 6.94 1.72 -6.92
C ARG A 176 6.58 3.20 -6.87
N ASP A 177 7.57 4.07 -6.66
CA ASP A 177 7.36 5.51 -6.67
C ASP A 177 6.71 5.93 -7.99
N SER A 178 5.52 6.55 -7.89
CA SER A 178 4.76 7.09 -9.02
C SER A 178 5.56 8.08 -9.88
N GLN A 179 6.68 8.58 -9.36
CA GLN A 179 7.58 9.53 -10.04
C GLN A 179 8.69 8.85 -10.86
N SER A 180 8.90 7.54 -10.70
CA SER A 180 9.98 6.77 -11.35
C SER A 180 9.50 5.85 -12.48
N LEU A 181 8.19 5.65 -12.59
CA LEU A 181 7.59 5.16 -13.82
C LEU A 181 7.48 6.37 -14.75
N HIS A 182 8.02 6.24 -15.97
CA HIS A 182 7.36 6.85 -17.11
C HIS A 182 5.89 6.50 -16.92
N ILE A 183 5.05 7.51 -16.68
CA ILE A 183 3.64 7.37 -16.29
C ILE A 183 3.07 6.22 -17.13
N ILE A 184 2.61 5.15 -16.48
CA ILE A 184 1.81 4.14 -17.17
C ILE A 184 0.56 4.91 -17.53
N ASP A 185 0.56 5.45 -18.75
CA ASP A 185 -0.53 6.21 -19.28
C ASP A 185 -1.54 5.26 -19.94
N ALA A 186 -2.72 5.76 -20.27
CA ALA A 186 -3.79 5.02 -20.91
C ALA A 186 -3.28 4.41 -22.21
N ASN A 187 -2.44 5.15 -22.94
CA ASN A 187 -1.77 4.69 -24.15
C ASN A 187 -0.90 3.45 -23.89
N TYR A 188 -0.04 3.50 -22.88
CA TYR A 188 0.81 2.36 -22.51
C TYR A 188 -0.05 1.16 -22.08
N LEU A 189 -1.07 1.38 -21.24
CA LEU A 189 -1.98 0.33 -20.79
C LEU A 189 -2.67 -0.36 -21.98
N VAL A 190 -3.26 0.42 -22.89
CA VAL A 190 -3.92 -0.10 -24.09
C VAL A 190 -2.93 -0.81 -25.00
N SER A 191 -1.69 -0.32 -25.13
CA SER A 191 -0.66 -0.93 -25.98
C SER A 191 -0.23 -2.34 -25.54
N VAL A 192 -0.32 -2.64 -24.24
CA VAL A 192 0.06 -3.96 -23.70
C VAL A 192 -1.13 -4.93 -23.64
N LEU A 193 -2.36 -4.43 -23.70
CA LEU A 193 -3.56 -5.27 -23.73
C LEU A 193 -3.65 -6.03 -25.06
N ARG A 194 -4.00 -7.31 -24.96
CA ARG A 194 -4.26 -8.19 -26.10
C ARG A 194 -5.63 -8.85 -25.93
N PRO A 195 -6.73 -8.17 -26.31
CA PRO A 195 -8.05 -8.75 -26.23
C PRO A 195 -8.18 -9.97 -27.17
N GLU A 196 -8.75 -11.04 -26.64
CA GLU A 196 -9.11 -12.23 -27.41
C GLU A 196 -10.56 -12.12 -27.86
N TYR A 197 -10.75 -11.75 -29.12
CA TYR A 197 -12.08 -11.57 -29.69
C TYR A 197 -12.71 -12.88 -30.15
N SER A 198 -14.04 -12.88 -30.18
CA SER A 198 -14.85 -13.82 -30.95
C SER A 198 -14.44 -13.86 -32.43
N PRO A 199 -14.81 -14.91 -33.18
CA PRO A 199 -14.39 -15.09 -34.57
C PRO A 199 -14.61 -13.84 -35.44
N LYS A 200 -13.65 -13.58 -36.33
CA LYS A 200 -13.68 -12.42 -37.22
C LYS A 200 -14.95 -12.38 -38.07
N GLY A 201 -15.61 -11.24 -38.10
CA GLY A 201 -16.87 -11.00 -38.82
C GLY A 201 -18.13 -11.44 -38.06
N SER A 202 -18.01 -11.92 -36.82
CA SER A 202 -19.17 -12.25 -35.99
C SER A 202 -19.82 -10.99 -35.40
N THR A 203 -21.12 -11.04 -35.13
CA THR A 203 -21.82 -9.98 -34.40
C THR A 203 -21.27 -9.80 -32.98
N ARG A 204 -20.73 -10.87 -32.38
CA ARG A 204 -20.07 -10.83 -31.07
C ARG A 204 -18.78 -10.02 -31.09
N GLN A 205 -17.96 -10.18 -32.13
CA GLN A 205 -16.74 -9.38 -32.30
C GLN A 205 -17.05 -7.87 -32.31
N LEU A 206 -18.11 -7.44 -33.03
CA LEU A 206 -18.47 -6.02 -33.10
C LEU A 206 -18.85 -5.44 -31.73
N VAL A 207 -19.56 -6.22 -30.92
CA VAL A 207 -19.94 -5.83 -29.56
C VAL A 207 -18.71 -5.76 -28.66
N GLU A 208 -17.81 -6.74 -28.76
CA GLU A 208 -16.57 -6.80 -27.98
C GLU A 208 -15.60 -5.66 -28.35
N GLU A 209 -15.48 -5.31 -29.63
CA GLU A 209 -14.69 -4.16 -30.08
C GLU A 209 -15.25 -2.85 -29.52
N SER A 210 -16.57 -2.65 -29.58
CA SER A 210 -17.22 -1.48 -28.97
C SER A 210 -17.07 -1.42 -27.45
N MET A 211 -17.04 -2.57 -26.76
CA MET A 211 -16.71 -2.64 -25.34
C MET A 211 -15.26 -2.20 -25.07
N MET A 212 -14.31 -2.60 -25.92
CA MET A 212 -12.91 -2.20 -25.79
C MET A 212 -12.72 -0.70 -26.05
N ASP A 213 -13.44 -0.12 -27.02
CA ASP A 213 -13.46 1.33 -27.24
C ASP A 213 -14.00 2.06 -26.00
N SER A 214 -15.12 1.58 -25.45
CA SER A 214 -15.72 2.17 -24.24
C SER A 214 -14.78 2.06 -23.03
N PHE A 215 -14.08 0.93 -22.88
CA PHE A 215 -13.07 0.73 -21.84
C PHE A 215 -11.89 1.69 -22.02
N GLN A 216 -11.42 1.86 -23.25
CA GLN A 216 -10.35 2.77 -23.58
C GLN A 216 -10.73 4.23 -23.26
N ASP A 217 -11.91 4.68 -23.68
CA ASP A 217 -12.44 6.01 -23.36
C ASP A 217 -12.57 6.23 -21.84
N PHE A 218 -13.01 5.20 -21.11
CA PHE A 218 -13.05 5.24 -19.66
C PHE A 218 -11.66 5.43 -19.07
N VAL A 219 -10.65 4.64 -19.48
CA VAL A 219 -9.28 4.78 -18.96
C VAL A 219 -8.72 6.17 -19.24
N TYR A 220 -8.94 6.73 -20.44
CA TYR A 220 -8.55 8.11 -20.74
C TYR A 220 -9.23 9.12 -19.82
N SER A 221 -10.53 8.96 -19.55
CA SER A 221 -11.25 9.87 -18.65
C SER A 221 -10.65 9.89 -17.24
N LEU A 222 -10.13 8.75 -16.75
CA LEU A 222 -9.46 8.68 -15.44
C LEU A 222 -8.11 9.42 -15.40
N GLU A 223 -7.45 9.59 -16.55
CA GLU A 223 -6.19 10.33 -16.61
C GLU A 223 -6.41 11.83 -16.72
N ASP A 224 -7.41 12.22 -17.52
CA ASP A 224 -7.80 13.61 -17.69
C ASP A 224 -8.42 14.17 -16.40
N ASP A 225 -9.23 13.35 -15.73
CA ASP A 225 -9.73 13.61 -14.39
C ASP A 225 -8.61 13.30 -13.39
N ASN A 226 -7.77 14.29 -13.12
CA ASN A 226 -6.70 14.30 -12.10
C ASN A 226 -7.17 13.93 -10.66
N THR A 227 -8.44 13.57 -10.51
CA THR A 227 -9.10 12.91 -9.38
C THR A 227 -8.44 11.56 -9.04
N ILE A 228 -7.94 10.81 -10.05
CA ILE A 228 -7.40 9.45 -9.89
C ILE A 228 -5.87 9.44 -9.98
N SER A 229 -5.19 10.15 -9.08
CA SER A 229 -3.73 10.04 -8.96
C SER A 229 -3.30 9.02 -7.91
N GLY A 230 -3.02 7.80 -8.38
CA GLY A 230 -2.41 6.72 -7.59
C GLY A 230 -3.38 5.94 -6.70
N PHE A 231 -2.83 5.03 -5.89
CA PHE A 231 -3.55 4.11 -4.97
C PHE A 231 -4.47 4.77 -3.91
N SER A 232 -4.70 6.09 -3.96
CA SER A 232 -5.54 6.80 -2.99
C SER A 232 -7.03 6.52 -3.15
N GLU A 233 -7.45 5.87 -4.23
CA GLU A 233 -8.87 5.76 -4.57
C GLU A 233 -9.50 4.39 -4.29
N ALA A 234 -8.70 3.35 -4.05
CA ALA A 234 -9.25 2.05 -3.63
C ALA A 234 -9.84 2.05 -2.20
N MET A 235 -9.76 3.17 -1.49
CA MET A 235 -10.24 3.36 -0.10
C MET A 235 -11.04 4.66 0.11
N ALA A 236 -11.23 5.49 -0.92
CA ALA A 236 -11.95 6.76 -0.80
C ALA A 236 -13.40 6.60 -1.30
N TRP A 237 -14.19 5.76 -0.63
CA TRP A 237 -15.64 5.80 -0.77
C TRP A 237 -16.23 6.47 0.48
N ASN A 238 -16.68 7.70 0.26
CA ASN A 238 -17.58 8.54 1.07
C ASN A 238 -17.08 8.98 2.45
N GLU A 239 -16.38 10.11 2.50
CA GLU A 239 -16.74 11.13 3.51
C GLU A 239 -17.77 12.05 2.84
N ASP A 240 -19.04 11.84 3.20
CA ASP A 240 -20.10 12.78 2.87
C ASP A 240 -19.65 14.19 3.25
N GLN A 241 -19.61 15.07 2.24
CA GLN A 241 -19.57 16.51 2.45
C GLN A 241 -20.85 16.87 3.19
N GLY A 242 -20.76 16.94 4.52
CA GLY A 242 -21.83 17.40 5.39
C GLY A 242 -22.27 18.79 4.95
N VAL A 243 -23.41 18.84 4.25
CA VAL A 243 -24.17 20.06 4.05
C VAL A 243 -24.60 20.51 5.44
N SER A 244 -24.10 21.68 5.83
CA SER A 244 -24.55 22.41 6.99
C SER A 244 -26.04 22.72 6.87
N SER A 245 -26.85 22.21 7.78
CA SER A 245 -28.02 22.93 8.26
C SER A 245 -28.17 22.69 9.75
N VAL A 246 -27.93 23.77 10.48
CA VAL A 246 -28.28 23.99 11.87
C VAL A 246 -29.76 23.68 12.06
N ASP A 247 -30.10 22.81 13.01
CA ASP A 247 -31.08 23.06 14.06
C ASP A 247 -31.12 21.85 15.01
N ASP A 248 -30.74 22.09 16.25
CA ASP A 248 -31.03 21.24 17.41
C ASP A 248 -32.38 21.74 17.97
N PRO A 249 -33.29 20.86 18.44
CA PRO A 249 -33.26 20.63 19.88
C PRO A 249 -33.69 19.23 20.38
N GLU A 250 -32.93 18.80 21.39
CA GLU A 250 -33.29 18.08 22.62
C GLU A 250 -33.65 16.57 22.62
N PRO A 251 -33.28 15.87 23.72
CA PRO A 251 -33.31 14.42 23.82
C PRO A 251 -34.62 13.91 24.41
N ALA A 252 -35.20 12.90 23.78
CA ALA A 252 -36.21 12.06 24.42
C ALA A 252 -35.64 10.66 24.60
N GLU A 253 -35.41 10.31 25.87
CA GLU A 253 -35.33 8.93 26.31
C GLU A 253 -36.57 8.12 25.89
N GLN A 254 -36.42 6.79 25.97
CA GLN A 254 -37.45 5.78 26.26
C GLN A 254 -38.03 4.91 25.12
N PHE A 255 -37.64 3.62 25.21
CA PHE A 255 -38.47 2.41 25.03
C PHE A 255 -38.93 2.06 23.59
N PHE A 256 -39.04 0.80 23.12
CA PHE A 256 -39.22 -0.52 23.73
C PHE A 256 -38.69 -1.62 22.77
N TYR A 257 -38.34 -2.78 23.37
CA TYR A 257 -38.26 -4.09 22.73
C TYR A 257 -39.50 -4.45 21.89
N ARG A 258 -39.29 -4.95 20.67
CA ARG A 258 -39.85 -6.23 20.20
C ARG A 258 -39.13 -6.73 18.96
#